data_AF-A0A938H0Z3-F1
#
_entry.id   AF-A0A938H0Z3-F1
#
_cell.length_a   1.000
_cell.length_b   1.000
_cell.length_c   1.000
_cell.angle_alpha   90.00
_cell.angle_beta   90.00
_cell.angle_gamma   90.00
#
_symmetry.space_group_name_H-M   'P 1'
#
loop_
_entity.id
_entity.type
_entity.pdbx_description
1 polymer ?
#
loop_
_entity_poly.entity_id
_entity_poly.type
_entity_poly.pdbx_seq_one_letter_code
_entity_poly.pdbx_strand_id
1 'polypeptide(L)'
;MSDGLQLFLPVLLVAAIYASVGHGGASGYLAVMALAGVPAAAMKPTALTLNIAVSLIGTVAFVRAGHFAWRLFWPFAVVAVPFAYLGGRWPISSRVFSVLVAAALLFAA
;
A
#
# COMPACT_ATOMS: atom_id res chain seq x y z
N MET A 1 -16.99 17.53 9.11
CA MET A 1 -17.21 17.07 7.71
C MET A 1 -16.11 17.54 6.75
N SER A 2 -15.47 18.68 7.00
CA SER A 2 -14.26 19.18 6.30
C SER A 2 -13.06 18.23 6.41
N ASP A 3 -12.85 17.61 7.58
CA ASP A 3 -11.62 16.88 7.90
C ASP A 3 -11.51 15.56 7.11
N GLY A 4 -12.65 14.93 6.80
CA GLY A 4 -12.69 13.72 5.98
C GLY A 4 -12.29 13.99 4.53
N LEU A 5 -12.68 15.14 3.96
CA LEU A 5 -12.34 15.52 2.59
C LEU A 5 -10.84 15.81 2.44
N GLN A 6 -10.24 16.44 3.47
CA GLN A 6 -8.81 16.76 3.51
C GLN A 6 -7.93 15.52 3.50
N LEU A 7 -8.38 14.41 4.08
CA LEU A 7 -7.67 13.13 4.02
C LEU A 7 -8.00 12.34 2.73
N PHE A 8 -9.28 12.35 2.33
CA PHE A 8 -9.75 11.55 1.22
C PHE A 8 -9.15 11.99 -0.12
N LEU A 9 -9.14 13.29 -0.41
CA LEU A 9 -8.71 13.80 -1.71
C LEU A 9 -7.22 13.52 -2.00
N PRO A 10 -6.27 13.75 -1.08
CA PRO A 10 -4.87 13.41 -1.33
C PRO A 10 -4.63 11.90 -1.40
N VAL A 11 -5.30 11.09 -0.57
CA VAL A 11 -5.20 9.62 -0.64
C VAL A 11 -5.71 9.11 -2.00
N LEU A 12 -6.84 9.63 -2.47
CA LEU A 12 -7.39 9.28 -3.78
C LEU A 12 -6.43 9.67 -4.90
N LEU A 13 -5.84 10.86 -4.83
CA LEU A 13 -4.89 11.35 -5.82
C LEU A 13 -3.63 10.48 -5.88
N VAL A 14 -3.04 10.15 -4.72
CA VAL A 14 -1.92 9.20 -4.63
C VAL A 14 -2.31 7.85 -5.23
N ALA A 15 -3.47 7.30 -4.85
CA ALA A 15 -3.94 6.03 -5.36
C ALA A 15 -4.12 6.03 -6.88
N ALA A 16 -4.66 7.11 -7.46
CA ALA A 16 -4.85 7.26 -8.89
C ALA A 16 -3.52 7.35 -9.66
N ILE A 17 -2.54 8.11 -9.14
CA ILE A 17 -1.21 8.23 -9.76
C ILE A 17 -0.48 6.88 -9.72
N TYR A 18 -0.53 6.19 -8.59
CA TYR A 18 0.12 4.87 -8.46
C TYR A 18 -0.58 3.80 -9.33
N ALA A 19 -1.91 3.85 -9.43
CA ALA A 19 -2.67 2.98 -10.31
C ALA A 19 -2.34 3.17 -11.80
N SER A 20 -2.07 4.41 -12.24
CA SER A 20 -1.77 4.69 -13.65
C SER A 20 -0.46 4.05 -14.11
N VAL A 21 0.50 3.87 -13.20
CA VAL A 21 1.75 3.14 -13.44
C VAL A 21 1.68 1.67 -13.04
N GLY A 22 0.53 1.20 -12.54
CA GLY A 22 0.30 -0.19 -12.15
C GLY A 22 0.97 -0.61 -10.83
N HIS A 23 1.41 0.33 -10.01
CA HIS A 23 2.12 0.05 -8.75
C HIS A 23 1.22 0.37 -7.55
N GLY A 24 1.30 -0.39 -6.45
CA GLY A 24 0.70 0.01 -5.18
C GLY A 24 1.44 1.20 -4.54
N GLY A 25 0.72 2.22 -4.08
CA GLY A 25 1.25 3.46 -3.48
C GLY A 25 1.42 3.47 -1.96
N ALA A 26 1.79 2.33 -1.37
CA ALA A 26 1.91 2.11 0.09
C ALA A 26 2.46 3.33 0.86
N SER A 27 3.64 3.79 0.45
CA SER A 27 4.36 4.92 1.04
C SER A 27 3.57 6.22 0.98
N GLY A 28 2.92 6.53 -0.14
CA GLY A 28 2.21 7.79 -0.35
C GLY A 28 0.99 7.94 0.55
N TYR A 29 0.09 6.96 0.64
CA TYR A 29 -1.05 7.06 1.55
C TYR A 29 -0.63 6.93 3.02
N LEU A 30 0.43 6.16 3.33
CA LEU A 30 1.00 6.17 4.68
C LEU A 30 1.54 7.55 5.07
N ALA A 31 2.17 8.27 4.13
CA ALA A 31 2.64 9.63 4.35
C ALA A 31 1.47 10.59 4.63
N VAL A 32 0.45 10.58 3.76
CA VAL A 32 -0.73 11.43 3.93
C VAL A 32 -1.43 11.13 5.26
N MET A 33 -1.64 9.85 5.59
CA MET A 33 -2.27 9.45 6.85
C MET A 33 -1.40 9.81 8.07
N ALA A 34 -0.08 9.71 7.98
CA ALA A 34 0.83 10.09 9.06
C ALA A 34 0.78 11.61 9.31
N LEU A 35 0.82 12.42 8.25
CA LEU A 35 0.72 13.88 8.33
C LEU A 35 -0.64 14.34 8.85
N ALA A 36 -1.70 13.60 8.53
CA ALA A 36 -3.06 13.83 9.04
C ALA A 36 -3.28 13.31 10.47
N GLY A 37 -2.26 12.74 11.13
CA GLY A 37 -2.36 12.24 12.51
C GLY A 37 -3.21 10.98 12.68
N VAL A 38 -3.40 10.19 11.63
CA VAL A 38 -4.17 8.94 11.69
C VAL A 38 -3.44 7.91 12.57
N PRO A 39 -4.13 7.23 13.51
CA PRO A 39 -3.51 6.21 14.33
C PRO A 39 -2.94 5.04 13.51
N ALA A 40 -1.75 4.54 13.89
CA ALA A 40 -1.08 3.42 13.22
C ALA A 40 -1.97 2.16 13.05
N ALA A 41 -2.88 1.93 14.01
CA ALA A 41 -3.83 0.82 13.98
C ALA A 41 -4.82 0.92 12.78
N ALA A 42 -5.17 2.13 12.35
CA ALA A 42 -6.01 2.37 11.18
C ALA A 42 -5.17 2.51 9.89
N MET A 43 -3.95 3.05 9.97
CA MET A 43 -3.07 3.22 8.81
C MET A 43 -2.74 1.89 8.12
N LYS A 44 -2.33 0.88 8.90
CA LYS A 44 -1.90 -0.43 8.38
C LYS A 44 -2.97 -1.12 7.51
N PRO A 45 -4.19 -1.39 8.02
CA PRO A 45 -5.22 -2.05 7.22
C PRO A 45 -5.72 -1.19 6.06
N THR A 46 -5.75 0.13 6.21
CA THR A 46 -6.16 1.05 5.14
C THR A 46 -5.15 1.02 3.98
N ALA A 47 -3.86 1.16 4.28
CA ALA A 47 -2.81 1.10 3.26
C ALA A 47 -2.76 -0.26 2.56
N LEU A 48 -2.97 -1.36 3.30
CA LEU A 48 -3.06 -2.70 2.71
C LEU A 48 -4.25 -2.83 1.76
N THR A 49 -5.44 -2.40 2.19
CA THR A 49 -6.66 -2.45 1.37
C THR A 49 -6.50 -1.66 0.07
N LEU A 50 -5.98 -0.43 0.17
CA LEU A 50 -5.73 0.42 -0.99
C LEU A 50 -4.68 -0.18 -1.93
N ASN A 51 -3.59 -0.74 -1.40
CA ASN A 51 -2.59 -1.43 -2.21
C ASN A 51 -3.19 -2.60 -2.98
N ILE A 52 -4.01 -3.43 -2.33
CA ILE A 52 -4.67 -4.57 -2.99
C ILE A 52 -5.57 -4.06 -4.10
N ALA A 53 -6.41 -3.05 -3.85
CA ALA A 53 -7.31 -2.49 -4.85
C ALA A 53 -6.55 -1.93 -6.07
N VAL A 54 -5.56 -1.08 -5.84
CA VAL A 54 -4.77 -0.44 -6.91
C VAL A 54 -3.95 -1.46 -7.71
N SER A 55 -3.28 -2.38 -7.00
CA SER A 55 -2.45 -3.40 -7.66
C SER A 55 -3.29 -4.41 -8.42
N LEU A 56 -4.50 -4.72 -7.94
CA LEU A 56 -5.44 -5.59 -8.65
C LEU A 56 -5.89 -4.97 -9.96
N ILE A 57 -6.21 -3.67 -9.99
CA ILE A 57 -6.58 -2.96 -11.22
C ILE A 57 -5.45 -3.08 -12.25
N GLY A 58 -4.20 -2.77 -11.85
CA GLY A 58 -3.04 -2.91 -12.73
C GLY A 58 -2.82 -4.35 -13.20
N THR A 59 -2.94 -5.33 -12.30
CA THR A 59 -2.80 -6.75 -12.62
C THR A 59 -3.85 -7.22 -13.62
N VAL A 60 -5.12 -6.85 -13.42
CA VAL A 60 -6.22 -7.20 -14.34
C VAL A 60 -5.99 -6.59 -15.72
N ALA A 61 -5.56 -5.32 -15.79
CA ALA A 61 -5.22 -4.67 -17.06
C ALA A 61 -4.09 -5.43 -17.78
N PHE A 62 -3.03 -5.80 -17.06
CA PHE A 62 -1.88 -6.52 -17.61
C PHE A 62 -2.22 -7.94 -18.08
N VAL A 63 -3.07 -8.65 -17.33
CA VAL A 63 -3.61 -9.97 -17.70
C VAL A 63 -4.47 -9.86 -18.96
N ARG A 64 -5.37 -8.87 -19.03
CA ARG A 64 -6.23 -8.64 -20.21
C ARG A 64 -5.44 -8.25 -21.46
N ALA A 65 -4.31 -7.58 -21.30
CA ALA A 65 -3.39 -7.25 -22.39
C ALA A 65 -2.53 -8.44 -22.86
N GLY A 66 -2.62 -9.61 -22.19
CA GLY A 66 -1.87 -10.81 -22.57
C GLY A 66 -0.40 -10.79 -22.17
N HIS A 67 0.04 -9.82 -21.38
CA HIS A 67 1.45 -9.68 -20.97
C HIS A 67 1.80 -10.46 -19.69
N PHE A 68 0.82 -11.12 -19.05
CA PHE A 68 1.04 -11.80 -17.77
C PHE A 68 1.74 -13.16 -17.93
N ALA A 69 2.93 -13.28 -17.37
CA ALA A 69 3.72 -14.51 -17.39
C ALA A 69 3.37 -15.46 -16.22
N TRP A 70 2.30 -16.25 -16.38
CA TRP A 70 1.82 -17.18 -15.35
C TRP A 70 2.88 -18.15 -14.80
N ARG A 71 3.79 -18.62 -15.67
CA ARG A 71 4.90 -19.52 -15.30
C ARG A 71 5.89 -18.88 -14.32
N LEU A 72 6.09 -17.56 -14.45
CA LEU A 72 6.98 -16.82 -13.56
C LEU A 72 6.25 -16.45 -12.26
N PHE A 73 4.96 -16.13 -12.34
CA PHE A 73 4.16 -15.68 -11.19
C PHE A 73 4.02 -16.72 -10.08
N TRP A 74 3.63 -17.95 -10.40
CA TRP A 74 3.25 -18.92 -9.36
C TRP A 74 4.35 -19.25 -8.33
N PRO A 75 5.61 -19.47 -8.73
CA PRO A 75 6.70 -19.67 -7.77
C PRO A 75 6.84 -18.52 -6.76
N PHE A 76 6.72 -17.27 -7.24
CA PHE A 76 6.78 -16.11 -6.35
C PHE A 76 5.52 -16.00 -5.49
N ALA A 77 4.33 -16.21 -6.04
CA ALA A 77 3.08 -16.08 -5.30
C ALA A 77 2.98 -17.09 -4.14
N VAL A 78 3.34 -18.35 -4.39
CA VAL A 78 3.28 -19.43 -3.38
C VAL A 78 4.21 -19.16 -2.20
N VAL A 79 5.34 -18.49 -2.42
CA VAL A 79 6.26 -18.11 -1.35
C VAL A 79 5.88 -16.75 -0.75
N ALA A 80 5.60 -15.74 -1.57
CA ALA A 80 5.34 -14.37 -1.11
C ALA A 80 4.08 -14.29 -0.23
N VAL A 81 2.98 -14.96 -0.59
CA VAL A 81 1.71 -14.89 0.16
C VAL A 81 1.85 -15.36 1.62
N PRO A 82 2.35 -16.58 1.92
CA PRO A 82 2.50 -17.03 3.31
C PRO A 82 3.52 -16.19 4.09
N PHE A 83 4.64 -15.81 3.48
CA PHE A 83 5.64 -14.98 4.16
C PHE A 83 5.14 -13.55 4.44
N ALA A 84 4.36 -12.96 3.53
CA ALA A 84 3.69 -11.68 3.75
C ALA A 84 2.66 -11.78 4.89
N TYR A 85 1.92 -12.90 4.97
CA TYR A 85 1.00 -13.15 6.08
C TYR A 85 1.73 -13.28 7.42
N LEU A 86 2.82 -14.05 7.48
CA LEU A 86 3.63 -14.22 8.67
C LEU A 86 4.24 -12.89 9.13
N GLY A 87 4.81 -12.10 8.21
CA GLY A 87 5.35 -10.77 8.49
C GLY A 87 4.28 -9.78 8.93
N GLY A 88 3.09 -9.80 8.30
CA GLY A 88 1.97 -8.94 8.65
C GLY A 88 1.34 -9.25 10.01
N ARG A 89 1.43 -10.51 10.46
CA ARG A 89 0.99 -10.96 11.80
C ARG A 89 1.95 -10.53 12.91
N TRP A 90 3.17 -10.15 12.57
CA TRP A 90 4.17 -9.80 13.58
C TRP A 90 3.69 -8.58 14.39
N PRO A 91 3.55 -8.70 15.72
CA PRO A 91 3.07 -7.61 16.55
C PRO A 91 4.16 -6.54 16.68
N ILE A 92 4.04 -5.48 15.88
CA ILE A 92 4.92 -4.31 15.96
C ILE A 92 4.20 -3.22 16.76
N SER A 93 4.85 -2.70 17.81
CA SER A 93 4.35 -1.57 18.60
C SER A 93 4.12 -0.34 17.72
N SER A 94 3.12 0.47 18.03
CA SER A 94 2.80 1.68 17.26
C SER A 94 4.00 2.63 17.14
N ARG A 95 4.81 2.76 18.20
CA ARG A 95 6.03 3.57 18.19
C ARG A 95 7.03 3.07 17.15
N VAL A 96 7.34 1.78 17.14
CA VAL A 96 8.30 1.20 16.19
C VAL A 96 7.78 1.35 14.76
N PHE A 97 6.49 1.08 14.53
CA PHE A 97 5.89 1.27 13.21
C PHE A 97 6.00 2.72 12.72
N SER A 98 5.65 3.70 13.56
CA SER A 98 5.74 5.12 13.19
C SER A 98 7.17 5.56 12.90
N VAL A 99 8.16 5.08 13.66
CA VAL A 99 9.59 5.36 13.40
C VAL A 99 10.03 4.76 12.07
N LEU A 100 9.64 3.52 11.77
CA LEU A 100 9.97 2.88 10.50
C LEU A 100 9.34 3.61 9.31
N VAL A 101 8.07 4.02 9.43
CA VAL A 101 7.40 4.82 8.40
C VAL A 101 8.11 6.16 8.22
N ALA A 102 8.42 6.87 9.31
CA ALA A 102 9.12 8.16 9.23
C ALA A 102 10.51 8.01 8.58
N ALA A 103 11.28 6.98 8.95
CA ALA A 103 12.58 6.71 8.35
C ALA A 103 12.48 6.38 6.85
N ALA A 104 11.50 5.56 6.47
CA ALA A 104 11.26 5.22 5.07
C ALA A 104 10.85 6.45 4.24
N LEU A 105 10.02 7.33 4.80
CA LEU A 105 9.62 8.58 4.15
C LEU A 105 10.78 9.57 4.02
N LEU A 106 11.63 9.68 5.04
CA LEU A 106 12.84 10.51 4.97
C LEU A 106 13.85 9.97 3.94
N PHE A 107 13.98 8.64 3.82
CA PHE A 107 14.85 8.04 2.82
C PHE A 107 14.34 8.23 1.38
N ALA A 108 13.01 8.27 1.20
CA ALA A 108 12.39 8.44 -0.10
C ALA A 108 12.32 9.90 -0.59
N ALA A 109 12.54 10.87 0.29
CA ALA A 109 12.53 12.31 0.02
C ALA A 109 13.89 12.80 -0.50
#